data_AF-A0A0Q4R1F9-F1
#
_entry.id   AF-A0A0Q4R1F9-F1
#
_cell.length_a   1.000
_cell.length_b   1.000
_cell.length_c   1.000
_cell.angle_alpha   90.00
_cell.angle_beta   90.00
_cell.angle_gamma   90.00
#
_symmetry.space_group_name_H-M   'P 1'
#
loop_
_entity.id
_entity.type
_entity.pdbx_description
1 polymer ?
#
loop_
_entity_poly.entity_id
_entity_poly.type
_entity_poly.pdbx_seq_one_letter_code
_entity_poly.pdbx_strand_id
1 'polypeptide(L)' 'MDVNPFTKFAVLVVDIHPINVNFCDISGHWAEANVDQAVSSGIVNGYADGTFKPGKMVSQAEFVVMLMNTLYAEAAR' A
#
# COMPACT_ATOMS: atom_id res chain seq x y z
N MET A 1 6.76 -44.33 -13.52
CA MET A 1 5.70 -43.32 -13.32
C MET A 1 6.26 -42.32 -12.34
N ASP A 2 6.97 -41.32 -12.86
CA ASP A 2 7.54 -40.27 -12.03
C ASP A 2 6.42 -39.34 -11.56
N VAL A 3 6.48 -39.04 -10.26
CA VAL A 3 5.56 -38.17 -9.55
C VAL A 3 6.00 -36.72 -9.68
N ASN A 4 5.04 -35.83 -9.87
CA ASN A 4 5.24 -34.39 -9.77
C ASN A 4 4.42 -33.88 -8.57
N PRO A 5 5.01 -33.72 -7.37
CA PRO A 5 4.29 -33.27 -6.17
C PRO A 5 4.21 -31.74 -6.03
N PHE A 6 4.31 -30.98 -7.12
CA PHE A 6 4.59 -29.53 -7.06
C PHE A 6 3.37 -28.60 -7.02
N THR A 7 2.15 -29.11 -6.86
CA THR A 7 0.95 -28.27 -6.67
C THR A 7 0.84 -27.67 -5.26
N LYS A 8 1.88 -27.77 -4.43
CA LYS A 8 1.87 -27.37 -3.02
C LYS A 8 2.76 -26.16 -2.70
N PHE A 9 3.04 -25.30 -3.67
CA PHE A 9 3.57 -23.97 -3.38
C PHE A 9 2.44 -22.97 -3.54
N ALA A 10 2.10 -22.31 -2.42
CA ALA A 10 1.02 -21.37 -2.30
C ALA A 10 1.06 -20.36 -3.45
N VAL A 11 0.03 -20.39 -4.29
CA VAL A 11 -0.35 -19.19 -5.04
C VAL A 11 -0.88 -18.23 -3.97
N LEU A 12 -0.03 -17.33 -3.47
CA LEU A 12 -0.51 -16.12 -2.83
C LEU A 12 -1.16 -15.32 -3.96
N VAL A 13 -2.44 -15.57 -4.21
CA VAL A 13 -3.26 -14.64 -4.98
C VAL A 13 -3.36 -13.41 -4.09
N VAL A 14 -2.41 -12.48 -4.25
CA VAL A 14 -2.64 -11.11 -3.85
C VAL A 14 -3.81 -10.68 -4.71
N ASP A 15 -4.98 -10.63 -4.09
CA ASP A 15 -6.18 -10.18 -4.76
C ASP A 15 -6.02 -8.68 -5.04
N ILE A 16 -5.42 -8.36 -6.18
CA ILE A 16 -5.23 -6.99 -6.65
C ILE A 16 -6.56 -6.50 -7.25
N HIS A 17 -7.58 -6.38 -6.40
CA HIS A 17 -8.66 -5.47 -6.71
C HIS A 17 -8.03 -4.07 -6.79
N PRO A 18 -8.21 -3.32 -7.90
CA PRO A 18 -7.84 -1.91 -7.92
C PRO A 18 -8.73 -1.23 -6.89
N ILE A 19 -8.25 -1.13 -5.66
CA ILE A 19 -8.93 -0.40 -4.61
C ILE A 19 -8.82 1.05 -5.05
N ASN A 20 -9.94 1.60 -5.54
CA ASN A 20 -10.06 3.03 -5.69
C ASN A 20 -10.09 3.58 -4.27
N VAL A 21 -8.92 3.89 -3.73
CA VAL A 21 -8.75 4.30 -2.34
C VAL A 21 -9.06 5.80 -2.28
N ASN A 22 -10.35 6.13 -2.38
CA ASN A 22 -10.80 7.50 -2.20
C ASN A 22 -11.00 7.75 -0.70
N PHE A 23 -10.08 8.49 -0.08
CA PHE A 23 -10.20 8.81 1.34
C PHE A 23 -11.18 9.97 1.55
N CYS A 24 -12.17 9.79 2.42
CA CYS A 24 -13.20 10.80 2.64
C CYS A 24 -12.68 12.09 3.30
N ASP A 25 -11.51 12.03 3.95
CA ASP A 25 -10.92 13.11 4.74
C ASP A 25 -9.76 13.84 4.05
N ILE A 26 -9.50 13.54 2.77
CA ILE A 26 -8.42 14.18 2.01
C ILE A 26 -8.89 15.01 0.81
N SER A 27 -10.17 14.98 0.46
CA SER A 27 -10.69 15.75 -0.67
C SER A 27 -10.47 17.25 -0.48
N GLY A 28 -9.76 17.88 -1.43
CA GLY A 28 -9.39 19.30 -1.38
C GLY A 28 -8.23 19.62 -0.42
N HIS A 29 -7.60 18.62 0.19
CA HIS A 29 -6.41 18.80 1.00
C HIS A 29 -5.17 18.93 0.10
N TRP A 30 -4.22 19.79 0.46
CA TRP A 30 -3.02 20.04 -0.35
C TRP A 30 -2.19 18.77 -0.63
N ALA A 31 -2.30 17.76 0.24
CA ALA A 31 -1.60 16.49 0.14
C ALA A 31 -2.34 15.41 -0.66
N GLU A 32 -3.57 15.66 -1.14
CA GLU A 32 -4.42 14.69 -1.86
C GLU A 32 -3.65 14.00 -2.99
N ALA A 33 -3.11 14.77 -3.93
CA ALA A 33 -2.37 14.22 -5.06
C ALA A 33 -1.13 13.38 -4.66
N ASN A 34 -0.43 13.81 -3.59
CA ASN A 34 0.73 13.07 -3.09
C ASN A 34 0.33 11.76 -2.42
N VAL A 35 -0.78 11.76 -1.70
CA VAL A 35 -1.31 10.58 -1.03
C VAL A 35 -1.83 9.57 -2.04
N ASP A 36 -2.56 10.02 -3.05
CA ASP A 36 -3.06 9.15 -4.13
C ASP A 36 -1.91 8.42 -4.81
N GLN A 37 -0.84 9.14 -5.15
CA GLN A 37 0.36 8.56 -5.75
C GLN A 37 1.08 7.58 -4.80
N ALA A 38 1.18 7.93 -3.51
CA ALA A 38 1.83 7.08 -2.53
C ALA A 38 1.06 5.77 -2.31
N VAL A 39 -0.27 5.82 -2.31
CA VAL A 39 -1.14 4.65 -2.19
C VAL A 39 -1.10 3.80 -3.46
N SER A 40 -1.17 4.41 -4.65
CA SER A 40 -1.07 3.67 -5.90
C SER A 40 0.29 2.98 -6.05
N SER A 41 1.32 3.50 -5.39
CA SER A 41 2.68 2.94 -5.36
C SER A 41 2.90 1.95 -4.20
N GLY A 42 1.88 1.69 -3.37
CA GLY A 42 1.99 0.80 -2.20
C GLY A 42 2.89 1.33 -1.07
N ILE A 43 3.24 2.62 -1.09
CA ILE A 43 4.12 3.25 -0.10
C ILE A 43 3.38 3.43 1.22
N VAL A 44 2.12 3.86 1.14
CA VAL A 44 1.24 4.13 2.29
C VAL A 44 -0.10 3.44 2.11
N ASN A 45 -0.81 3.22 3.21
CA ASN A 45 -2.19 2.75 3.23
C ASN A 45 -3.01 3.65 4.16
N GLY A 46 -4.30 3.78 3.87
CA GLY A 46 -5.23 4.40 4.82
C GLY A 46 -5.71 3.41 5.87
N TYR A 47 -6.71 3.82 6.61
CA TYR A 47 -7.33 3.05 7.67
C TYR A 47 -8.56 2.30 7.14
N ALA A 48 -8.97 1.25 7.86
CA ALA A 48 -10.15 0.45 7.50
C ALA A 48 -11.47 1.24 7.51
N ASP A 49 -11.49 2.41 8.15
CA ASP A 49 -12.63 3.34 8.17
C ASP A 49 -12.74 4.21 6.89
N GLY A 50 -11.83 4.04 5.92
CA GLY A 50 -11.82 4.81 4.67
C GLY A 50 -11.17 6.19 4.78
N THR A 51 -10.39 6.44 5.83
CA THR A 51 -9.66 7.71 6.04
C THR A 51 -8.16 7.57 5.82
N PHE A 52 -7.47 8.69 5.57
CA PHE A 52 -6.01 8.78 5.55
C PHE A 52 -5.44 9.45 6.81
N LYS A 53 -6.19 10.36 7.42
CA LYS A 53 -5.82 11.19 8.59
C LYS A 53 -4.61 12.08 8.32
N PRO A 54 -4.68 13.02 7.34
CA PRO A 54 -3.52 13.81 6.92
C PRO A 54 -2.91 14.71 8.00
N GLY A 55 -3.68 15.05 9.05
CA GLY A 55 -3.20 15.81 10.22
C GLY A 55 -2.67 14.95 11.38
N LYS A 56 -2.72 13.62 11.27
CA LYS A 56 -2.21 12.72 12.33
C LYS A 56 -0.69 12.78 12.36
N MET A 57 -0.12 12.92 13.56
CA MET A 57 1.32 12.76 13.75
C MET A 57 1.77 11.34 13.39
N VAL A 58 2.85 11.26 12.65
CA VAL A 58 3.50 10.01 12.25
C VAL A 58 4.54 9.62 13.30
N SER A 59 4.53 8.37 13.74
CA SER A 59 5.56 7.81 14.63
C SER A 59 6.85 7.48 13.85
N GLN A 60 8.00 7.37 14.56
CA GLN A 60 9.25 6.96 13.92
C GLN A 60 9.13 5.61 13.20
N ALA A 61 8.40 4.65 13.79
CA ALA A 61 8.21 3.33 13.19
C ALA A 61 7.40 3.42 11.89
N GLU A 62 6.30 4.18 11.87
CA GLU A 62 5.50 4.41 10.66
C GLU A 62 6.33 5.09 9.57
N PHE A 63 7.16 6.08 9.94
CA PHE A 63 8.06 6.74 8.99
C PHE A 63 9.07 5.77 8.37
N VAL A 64 9.71 4.92 9.17
CA VAL A 64 10.67 3.92 8.68
C VAL A 64 9.99 2.94 7.73
N VAL A 65 8.76 2.51 8.03
CA VAL A 65 7.98 1.64 7.13
C VAL A 65 7.73 2.32 5.78
N MET A 66 7.30 3.59 5.77
CA MET A 66 7.10 4.34 4.53
C MET A 66 8.39 4.45 3.70
N LEU A 67 9.53 4.70 4.36
CA LEU A 67 10.83 4.75 3.70
C LEU A 67 11.20 3.39 3.08
N MET A 68 11.05 2.30 3.82
CA MET A 68 11.32 0.96 3.31
C MET A 68 10.43 0.65 2.10
N ASN A 69 9.12 0.90 2.19
CA ASN A 69 8.20 0.66 1.07
C ASN A 69 8.59 1.46 -0.17
N THR A 70 9.02 2.71 0.00
CA THR A 70 9.50 3.55 -1.12
C THR A 70 10.73 2.94 -1.80
N LEU A 71 11.71 2.48 -1.02
CA LEU A 71 12.93 1.87 -1.56
C LEU A 71 12.63 0.56 -2.29
N TYR A 72 11.74 -0.28 -1.74
CA TYR A 72 11.32 -1.52 -2.40
C TYR A 72 10.49 -1.26 -3.66
N ALA A 73 9.61 -0.25 -3.65
CA ALA A 73 8.81 0.12 -4.82
C ALA A 73 9.68 0.60 -5.99
N GLU A 74 10.77 1.32 -5.70
CA GLU A 74 11.73 1.75 -6.72
C GLU A 74 12.56 0.56 -7.24
N ALA A 75 12.99 -0.35 -6.37
CA ALA A 75 13.75 -1.54 -6.78
C ALA A 75 12.94 -2.54 -7.63
N ALA A 76 11.60 -2.45 -7.60
CA ALA A 76 10.70 -3.31 -8.37
C ALA A 76 10.32 -2.75 -9.75
N ARG A 77 10.80 -1.55 -10.10
CA ARG A 77 10.67 -0.96 -11.45
C ARG A 77 11.85 -1.36 -12.34
#